data_AF-A0A532C3J2-F1
#
_entry.id   AF-A0A532C3J2-F1
#
_cell.length_a   1.000
_cell.length_b   1.000
_cell.length_c   1.000
_cell.angle_alpha   90.00
_cell.angle_beta   90.00
_cell.angle_gamma   90.00
#
_symmetry.space_group_name_H-M   'P 1'
#
loop_
_entity.id
_entity.type
_entity.pdbx_description
1 polymer ?
#
loop_
_entity_poly.entity_id
_entity_poly.type
_entity_poly.pdbx_seq_one_letter_code
_entity_poly.pdbx_strand_id
1 'polypeptide(L)' 'MTKEELIAKMASSAGITKVAAGTALQAFTGAVTTSLKKGQRVSLVNFGT' A
#
# COMPACT_ATOMS: atom_id res chain seq x y z
N MET A 1 -13.98 1.49 -4.11
CA MET A 1 -12.74 0.84 -3.70
C MET A 1 -12.55 1.05 -2.21
N THR A 2 -13.14 0.17 -1.42
CA THR A 2 -12.87 0.06 0.02
C THR A 2 -11.51 -0.59 0.25
N LYS A 3 -11.07 -0.61 1.52
CA LYS A 3 -9.83 -1.28 1.90
C LYS A 3 -9.86 -2.78 1.56
N GLU A 4 -10.99 -3.46 1.78
CA GLU A 4 -11.13 -4.87 1.41
C GLU A 4 -11.07 -5.08 -0.12
N GLU A 5 -11.71 -4.21 -0.91
CA GLU A 5 -11.67 -4.31 -2.37
C GLU A 5 -10.24 -4.10 -2.91
N LEU A 6 -9.48 -3.19 -2.32
CA LEU A 6 -8.07 -2.97 -2.67
C LEU A 6 -7.22 -4.20 -2.31
N ILE A 7 -7.39 -4.79 -1.12
CA ILE A 7 -6.67 -6.01 -0.71
C ILE A 7 -7.00 -7.16 -1.64
N ALA A 8 -8.26 -7.33 -2.02
CA ALA A 8 -8.68 -8.36 -2.96
C ALA A 8 -8.05 -8.17 -4.35
N LYS A 9 -8.02 -6.93 -4.87
CA LYS A 9 -7.34 -6.61 -6.13
C LYS A 9 -5.83 -6.83 -6.06
N MET A 10 -5.17 -6.41 -4.97
CA MET A 10 -3.74 -6.63 -4.75
C MET A 10 -3.41 -8.12 -4.70
N ALA A 11 -4.21 -8.91 -3.97
CA ALA A 11 -4.05 -10.35 -3.87
C ALA A 11 -4.17 -11.02 -5.24
N SER A 12 -5.24 -10.72 -6.00
CA SER A 12 -5.45 -11.29 -7.34
C SER A 12 -4.38 -10.86 -8.34
N SER A 13 -4.01 -9.57 -8.38
CA SER A 13 -3.04 -9.06 -9.36
C SER A 13 -1.60 -9.49 -9.06
N ALA A 14 -1.23 -9.65 -7.79
CA ALA A 14 0.12 -10.07 -7.39
C ALA A 14 0.26 -11.59 -7.17
N GLY A 15 -0.84 -12.35 -7.27
CA GLY A 15 -0.84 -13.79 -7.03
C GLY A 15 -0.52 -14.18 -5.58
N ILE A 16 -0.86 -13.33 -4.61
CA ILE A 16 -0.58 -13.55 -3.19
C ILE A 16 -1.86 -13.79 -2.39
N THR A 17 -1.73 -14.32 -1.16
CA THR A 17 -2.88 -14.51 -0.28
C THR A 17 -3.47 -13.16 0.16
N LYS A 18 -4.78 -13.13 0.47
CA LYS A 18 -5.43 -11.92 1.01
C LYS A 18 -4.78 -11.44 2.31
N VAL A 19 -4.26 -12.37 3.12
CA VAL A 19 -3.52 -12.04 4.34
C VAL A 19 -2.23 -11.30 4.00
N ALA A 20 -1.43 -11.84 3.07
CA ALA A 20 -0.19 -11.20 2.62
C ALA A 20 -0.46 -9.81 1.99
N ALA A 21 -1.52 -9.69 1.17
CA ALA A 21 -1.92 -8.41 0.59
C ALA A 21 -2.34 -7.39 1.67
N GLY A 22 -3.07 -7.83 2.70
CA GLY A 22 -3.44 -6.99 3.84
C GLY A 22 -2.22 -6.48 4.62
N THR A 23 -1.26 -7.38 4.90
CA THR A 23 0.01 -7.02 5.54
C THR A 23 0.82 -6.05 4.69
N ALA A 24 0.92 -6.29 3.38
CA ALA A 24 1.64 -5.41 2.46
C ALA A 24 1.02 -3.99 2.42
N LEU A 25 -0.31 -3.89 2.39
CA LEU A 25 -1.01 -2.60 2.41
C LEU A 25 -0.78 -1.85 3.74
N GLN A 26 -0.79 -2.55 4.87
CA GLN A 26 -0.48 -1.94 6.17
C GLN A 26 0.97 -1.45 6.23
N ALA A 27 1.92 -2.28 5.80
CA ALA A 27 3.34 -1.91 5.78
C ALA A 27 3.58 -0.68 4.89
N PHE A 28 2.98 -0.65 3.69
CA PHE A 28 3.05 0.50 2.79
C PHE A 28 2.49 1.76 3.45
N THR A 29 1.27 1.70 3.99
CA THR A 29 0.63 2.85 4.65
C THR A 29 1.45 3.36 5.83
N GLY A 30 2.03 2.45 6.63
CA GLY A 30 2.90 2.77 7.75
C GLY A 30 4.21 3.46 7.33
N ALA A 31 4.84 2.96 6.27
CA ALA A 31 6.05 3.56 5.71
C ALA A 31 5.78 4.97 5.18
N VAL A 32 4.71 5.14 4.39
CA VAL A 32 4.28 6.46 3.87
C VAL A 32 4.01 7.43 5.02
N THR A 33 3.24 7.01 6.02
CA THR A 33 2.93 7.83 7.19
C THR A 33 4.20 8.26 7.94
N THR A 34 5.16 7.34 8.09
CA THR A 34 6.43 7.63 8.79
C THR A 34 7.29 8.60 8.01
N SER A 35 7.40 8.44 6.69
CA SER A 35 8.13 9.36 5.82
C SER A 35 7.51 10.76 5.85
N LEU A 36 6.18 10.86 5.73
CA LEU A 36 5.47 12.13 5.79
C LEU A 36 5.63 12.82 7.16
N LYS A 37 5.59 12.07 8.27
CA LYS A 37 5.87 12.61 9.61
C LYS A 37 7.27 13.19 9.75
N LYS A 38 8.26 12.62 9.04
CA LYS A 38 9.64 13.12 8.99
C LYS A 38 9.81 14.31 8.03
N GLY A 39 8.72 14.79 7.41
CA GLY A 39 8.77 15.83 6.38
C GLY A 39 9.36 15.35 5.05
N GLN A 40 9.54 14.03 4.88
CA GLN A 40 10.07 13.45 3.66
C GLN A 40 8.96 13.30 2.63
N ARG A 41 9.24 13.72 1.39
CA ARG A 41 8.31 13.54 0.27
C ARG A 41 8.34 12.07 -0.18
N VAL A 42 7.16 11.52 -0.43
CA VAL A 42 7.02 10.15 -0.94
C VAL A 42 6.65 10.21 -2.41
N SER A 43 7.61 9.94 -3.29
CA SER A 43 7.37 9.92 -4.74
C SER A 43 7.21 8.49 -5.24
N LEU A 44 6.07 8.21 -5.88
CA LEU A 44 5.75 6.93 -6.49
C LEU A 44 5.62 7.13 -8.00
N VAL A 45 6.64 6.65 -8.73
CA VAL A 45 6.67 6.75 -10.20
C VAL A 45 5.42 6.08 -10.78
N ASN A 46 4.75 6.77 -11.71
CA ASN A 46 3.46 6.38 -12.32
C ASN A 46 2.23 6.38 -11.39
N PHE A 47 2.34 6.89 -10.17
CA PHE A 47 1.20 7.10 -9.26
C PHE A 47 1.06 8.57 -8.85
N GLY A 48 2.16 9.24 -8.50
CA GLY A 48 2.19 10.64 -8.09
C GLY A 48 3.34 10.97 -7.14
N THR A 49 3.33 12.19 -6.62
CA THR A 49 4.28 12.69 -5.61
C THR A 49 3.58 13.16 -4.35
#